data_AF-A0A842LJY3-F1
#
_entry.id   AF-A0A842LJY3-F1
#
_cell.length_a   1.000
_cell.length_b   1.000
_cell.length_c   1.000
_cell.angle_alpha   90.00
_cell.angle_beta   90.00
_cell.angle_gamma   90.00
#
_symmetry.space_group_name_H-M   'P 1'
#
loop_
_entity.id
_entity.type
_entity.pdbx_description
1 polymer ?
#
loop_
_entity_poly.entity_id
_entity_poly.type
_entity_poly.pdbx_seq_one_letter_code
_entity_poly.pdbx_strand_id
1 'polypeptide(L)'
;MMRKNNRVCFEIDVDIELVESNRPCGFEMSYLSIIGFGTASFITDVEKKKEALQIIMEHYTGQKEYEFDQKVLEKTLIIAISIERMTGKRSDNETGFMISGRILLLQ
;
A
#
# COMPACT_ATOMS: atom_id res chain seq x y z
N MET A 1 -16.08 13.45 -0.96
CA MET A 1 -16.10 12.71 -2.24
C MET A 1 -16.36 11.22 -2.02
N MET A 2 -15.57 10.53 -1.18
CA MET A 2 -15.73 9.09 -0.89
C MET A 2 -17.09 8.67 -0.31
N ARG A 3 -17.81 9.55 0.40
CA ARG A 3 -19.18 9.27 0.88
C ARG A 3 -20.23 9.21 -0.22
N LYS A 4 -19.96 9.80 -1.39
CA LYS A 4 -20.88 9.83 -2.55
C LYS A 4 -20.54 8.76 -3.59
N ASN A 5 -19.25 8.50 -3.79
CA ASN A 5 -18.74 7.41 -4.60
C ASN A 5 -17.50 6.86 -3.91
N ASN A 6 -17.57 5.60 -3.50
CA ASN A 6 -16.52 4.95 -2.74
C ASN A 6 -15.60 4.07 -3.59
N ARG A 7 -15.75 4.08 -4.92
CA ARG A 7 -14.81 3.42 -5.83
C ARG A 7 -13.47 4.16 -5.79
N VAL A 8 -12.40 3.41 -5.56
CA VAL A 8 -11.03 3.95 -5.42
C VAL A 8 -10.05 3.21 -6.30
N CYS A 9 -8.98 3.93 -6.65
CA CYS A 9 -7.75 3.39 -7.19
C CYS A 9 -6.63 3.74 -6.19
N PHE A 10 -5.72 2.80 -5.92
CA PHE A 10 -4.53 3.03 -5.13
C PHE A 10 -3.30 2.53 -5.89
N GLU A 11 -2.16 3.13 -5.62
CA GLU A 11 -0.89 2.83 -6.29
C GLU A 11 0.20 2.66 -5.24
N ILE A 12 1.07 1.69 -5.48
CA ILE A 12 2.24 1.38 -4.65
C ILE A 12 3.41 1.19 -5.60
N ASP A 13 4.46 1.98 -5.43
CA ASP A 13 5.72 1.87 -6.15
C ASP A 13 6.87 1.64 -5.17
N VAL A 14 7.78 0.73 -5.52
CA VAL A 14 9.01 0.45 -4.78
C VAL A 14 10.18 0.32 -5.74
N ASP A 15 11.40 0.35 -5.20
CA ASP A 15 12.65 0.16 -5.94
C ASP A 15 12.79 1.12 -7.14
N ILE A 16 12.47 2.40 -6.91
CA ILE A 16 12.45 3.44 -7.93
C ILE A 16 13.84 4.04 -8.10
N GLU A 17 14.46 3.88 -9.26
CA GLU A 17 15.78 4.45 -9.57
C GLU A 17 15.84 5.05 -10.98
N LEU A 18 16.65 6.10 -11.14
CA LEU A 18 16.94 6.69 -12.45
C LEU A 18 18.04 5.88 -13.14
N VAL A 19 17.72 5.36 -14.32
CA VAL A 19 18.69 4.71 -15.19
C VAL A 19 19.26 5.77 -16.13
N GLU A 20 20.50 6.16 -15.89
CA GLU A 20 21.18 7.19 -16.70
C GLU A 20 21.65 6.66 -18.06
N SER A 21 21.72 7.56 -19.04
CA SER A 21 22.21 7.23 -20.37
C SER A 21 23.03 8.35 -20.99
N ASN A 22 24.02 7.97 -21.81
CA ASN A 22 24.80 8.92 -22.62
C ASN A 22 23.99 9.57 -23.76
N ARG A 23 22.76 9.09 -24.00
CA ARG A 23 21.83 9.68 -24.98
C ARG A 23 20.63 10.25 -24.23
N PRO A 24 20.17 11.48 -24.55
CA PRO A 24 19.02 12.09 -23.88
C PRO A 24 17.76 11.21 -23.86
N CYS A 25 17.48 10.47 -24.93
CA CYS A 25 16.32 9.58 -25.03
C CYS A 25 16.54 8.17 -24.43
N GLY A 26 17.68 7.91 -23.80
CA GLY A 26 17.98 6.63 -23.18
C GLY A 26 17.82 6.63 -21.66
N PHE A 27 17.41 7.75 -21.06
CA PHE A 27 17.10 7.79 -19.63
C PHE A 27 15.81 7.04 -19.36
N GLU A 28 15.83 6.17 -18.36
CA GLU A 28 14.69 5.36 -17.96
C GLU A 28 14.51 5.40 -16.44
N MET A 29 13.39 4.85 -15.96
CA MET A 29 13.15 4.62 -14.54
C MET A 29 12.97 3.12 -14.33
N SER A 30 13.76 2.54 -13.42
CA SER A 30 13.44 1.22 -12.88
C SER A 30 12.44 1.37 -11.74
N TYR A 31 11.52 0.41 -11.62
CA TYR A 31 10.52 0.35 -10.56
C TYR A 31 9.80 -1.00 -10.55
N LEU A 32 9.22 -1.32 -9.40
CA LEU A 32 8.14 -2.28 -9.25
C LEU A 32 6.88 -1.52 -8.81
N SER A 33 5.79 -1.65 -9.56
CA SER A 33 4.53 -0.97 -9.25
C SER A 33 3.35 -1.91 -9.16
N ILE A 34 2.38 -1.54 -8.32
CA ILE A 34 1.06 -2.14 -8.21
C ILE A 34 0.02 -1.04 -8.32
N ILE A 35 -0.94 -1.22 -9.21
CA ILE A 35 -2.16 -0.43 -9.29
C ILE A 35 -3.33 -1.30 -8.87
N GLY A 36 -4.03 -0.91 -7.82
CA GLY A 36 -5.20 -1.60 -7.29
C GLY A 36 -6.48 -0.80 -7.43
N PHE A 37 -7.59 -1.50 -7.66
CA PHE A 37 -8.93 -0.93 -7.72
C PHE A 37 -9.83 -1.63 -6.71
N GLY A 38 -10.72 -0.86 -6.09
CA GLY A 38 -11.64 -1.42 -5.11
C GLY A 38 -12.65 -0.42 -4.59
N THR A 39 -13.23 -0.74 -3.43
CA THR A 39 -14.16 0.13 -2.72
C THR A 39 -13.66 0.48 -1.33
N ALA A 40 -13.75 1.76 -0.99
CA ALA A 40 -13.40 2.28 0.32
C ALA A 40 -14.61 2.23 1.28
N SER A 41 -14.35 1.97 2.55
CA SER A 41 -15.31 2.09 3.63
C SER A 41 -14.66 2.72 4.85
N PHE A 42 -15.46 3.42 5.66
CA PHE A 42 -14.98 4.04 6.90
C PHE A 42 -15.21 3.09 8.06
N ILE A 43 -14.15 2.79 8.82
CA ILE A 43 -14.29 2.09 10.10
C ILE A 43 -14.59 3.14 11.17
N THR A 44 -15.81 3.11 11.70
CA THR A 44 -16.30 4.07 12.69
C THR A 44 -16.31 3.52 14.11
N ASP A 45 -16.43 2.21 14.26
CA ASP A 45 -16.40 1.52 15.56
C ASP A 45 -15.00 1.60 16.18
N VAL A 46 -14.94 1.98 17.46
CA VAL A 46 -13.67 2.27 18.16
C VAL A 46 -12.82 1.01 18.30
N GLU A 47 -13.41 -0.13 18.65
CA GLU A 47 -12.66 -1.38 18.81
C GLU A 47 -12.10 -1.83 17.46
N LYS A 48 -12.89 -1.75 16.38
CA LYS A 48 -12.38 -2.04 15.03
C LYS A 48 -11.29 -1.08 14.56
N LYS A 49 -11.33 0.19 14.97
CA LYS A 49 -10.23 1.13 14.69
C LYS A 49 -8.96 0.70 15.41
N LYS A 50 -9.08 0.28 16.68
CA LYS A 50 -7.96 -0.23 17.45
C LYS A 50 -7.35 -1.46 16.79
N GLU A 51 -8.16 -2.45 16.41
CA GLU A 51 -7.71 -3.64 15.68
C GLU A 51 -6.99 -3.27 14.37
N ALA A 52 -7.56 -2.38 13.57
CA ALA A 52 -6.95 -1.94 12.32
C ALA A 52 -5.60 -1.23 12.55
N LEU A 53 -5.50 -0.38 13.57
CA LEU A 53 -4.26 0.30 13.93
C LEU A 53 -3.22 -0.67 14.49
N GLN A 54 -3.62 -1.72 15.23
CA GLN A 54 -2.70 -2.76 15.67
C GLN A 54 -2.06 -3.48 14.48
N ILE A 55 -2.85 -3.85 13.46
CA ILE A 55 -2.34 -4.48 12.24
C ILE A 55 -1.34 -3.56 11.53
N ILE A 56 -1.68 -2.27 11.41
CA ILE A 56 -0.79 -1.28 10.78
C ILE A 56 0.52 -1.12 11.58
N MET A 57 0.44 -1.05 12.90
CA MET A 57 1.63 -0.89 13.74
C MET A 57 2.51 -2.14 13.71
N GLU A 58 1.92 -3.33 13.83
CA GLU A 58 2.64 -4.61 13.73
C GLU A 58 3.38 -4.73 12.40
N HIS A 59 2.76 -4.30 11.32
CA HIS A 59 3.36 -4.29 10.00
C HIS A 59 4.65 -3.45 9.96
N TYR A 60 4.64 -2.23 10.51
CA TYR A 60 5.80 -1.35 10.47
C TYR A 60 6.89 -1.66 11.50
N THR A 61 6.55 -2.29 12.62
CA THR A 61 7.49 -2.43 13.75
C THR A 61 7.82 -3.88 14.10
N GLY A 62 7.01 -4.84 13.62
CA GLY A 62 7.06 -6.24 14.02
C GLY A 62 6.59 -6.51 15.46
N GLN A 63 6.12 -5.51 16.20
CA GLN A 63 5.65 -5.66 17.59
C GLN A 63 4.13 -5.78 17.65
N LYS A 64 3.63 -6.41 18.72
CA LYS A 64 2.20 -6.62 18.95
C LYS A 64 1.72 -5.86 20.17
N GLU A 65 0.39 -5.76 20.29
CA GLU A 65 -0.29 -5.30 21.51
C GLU A 65 -0.01 -3.84 21.90
N TYR A 66 -0.21 -2.93 20.95
CA TYR A 66 -0.18 -1.49 21.22
C TYR A 66 -1.40 -1.01 22.02
N GLU A 67 -1.14 -0.14 23.01
CA GLU A 67 -2.16 0.65 23.67
C GLU A 67 -2.37 1.98 22.94
N PHE A 68 -3.64 2.36 22.74
CA PHE A 68 -4.02 3.60 22.08
C PHE A 68 -4.90 4.42 23.00
N ASP A 69 -4.62 5.72 23.10
CA ASP A 69 -5.47 6.66 23.82
C ASP A 69 -6.84 6.77 23.14
N GLN A 70 -7.92 6.66 23.92
CA GLN A 70 -9.29 6.69 23.45
C GLN A 70 -9.62 7.96 22.64
N LYS A 71 -9.13 9.13 23.07
CA LYS A 71 -9.37 10.41 22.38
C LYS A 71 -8.66 10.44 21.03
N VAL A 72 -7.54 9.72 20.88
CA VAL A 72 -6.84 9.55 19.60
C VAL A 72 -7.65 8.64 18.69
N LEU A 73 -8.15 7.50 19.18
CA LEU A 73 -9.00 6.59 18.40
C LEU A 73 -10.27 7.27 17.88
N GLU A 74 -10.91 8.09 18.70
CA GLU A 74 -12.13 8.83 18.33
C GLU A 74 -11.88 9.83 17.20
N LYS A 75 -10.75 10.54 17.23
CA LYS A 75 -10.37 11.54 16.22
C LYS A 75 -9.72 10.94 14.97
N THR A 76 -9.30 9.69 15.02
CA THR A 76 -8.63 9.02 13.90
C THR A 76 -9.64 8.46 12.92
N LEU A 77 -9.50 8.79 11.64
CA LEU A 77 -10.31 8.22 10.57
C LEU A 77 -9.57 7.04 9.96
N ILE A 78 -10.20 5.85 9.98
CA ILE A 78 -9.66 4.66 9.35
C ILE A 78 -10.47 4.34 8.11
N ILE A 79 -9.77 4.12 6.99
CA ILE A 79 -10.35 3.76 5.71
C ILE A 79 -9.88 2.35 5.37
N ALA A 80 -10.82 1.43 5.19
CA ALA A 80 -10.55 0.10 4.67
C ALA A 80 -10.88 0.05 3.19
N ILE A 81 -9.96 -0.51 2.39
CA ILE A 81 -10.18 -0.74 0.96
C ILE A 81 -10.41 -2.24 0.76
N SER A 82 -11.61 -2.61 0.29
CA SER A 82 -11.85 -3.94 -0.24
C SER A 82 -11.36 -3.98 -1.69
N ILE A 83 -10.30 -4.76 -1.93
CA ILE A 83 -9.62 -4.83 -3.21
C ILE A 83 -10.42 -5.73 -4.17
N GLU A 84 -10.78 -5.20 -5.34
CA GLU A 84 -11.49 -5.94 -6.39
C GLU A 84 -10.53 -6.53 -7.43
N ARG A 85 -9.52 -5.76 -7.83
CA ARG A 85 -8.50 -6.16 -8.81
C ARG A 85 -7.21 -5.40 -8.60
N MET A 86 -6.09 -6.02 -8.96
CA MET A 86 -4.78 -5.39 -8.98
C MET A 86 -4.03 -5.77 -10.25
N THR A 87 -3.17 -4.87 -10.71
CA THR A 87 -2.21 -5.10 -11.80
C THR A 87 -0.83 -4.69 -11.33
N GLY A 88 0.19 -5.48 -11.65
CA GLY A 88 1.59 -5.15 -11.39
C GLY A 88 2.33 -4.78 -12.67
N LYS A 89 3.29 -3.86 -12.58
CA LYS A 89 4.24 -3.55 -13.64
C LYS A 89 5.65 -3.54 -13.06
N ARG A 90 6.61 -4.01 -13.84
CA ARG A 90 8.01 -4.06 -13.48
C ARG A 90 8.83 -3.51 -14.64
N SER A 91 9.81 -2.68 -14.31
CA SER A 91 10.80 -2.14 -15.22
C SER A 91 12.13 -2.24 -14.48
N ASP A 92 13.01 -3.14 -14.88
CA ASP A 92 14.30 -3.36 -14.24
C ASP A 92 15.31 -3.90 -15.26
N ASN A 93 16.59 -3.80 -14.91
CA ASN A 93 17.70 -4.20 -15.77
C ASN A 93 18.25 -5.61 -15.49
N GLU A 94 17.62 -6.42 -14.63
CA GLU A 94 18.16 -7.74 -14.25
C GLU A 94 17.43 -8.91 -14.92
N THR A 95 18.19 -9.68 -15.71
CA THR A 95 17.71 -10.86 -16.42
C THR A 95 17.64 -12.06 -15.47
N GLY A 96 16.53 -12.21 -14.74
CA GLY A 96 16.15 -13.48 -14.12
C GLY A 96 15.84 -13.40 -12.64
N PHE A 97 14.55 -13.34 -12.31
CA PHE A 97 14.06 -13.77 -11.00
C PHE A 97 12.72 -14.49 -11.15
N MET A 98 12.65 -15.71 -10.62
CA MET A 98 11.40 -16.44 -10.46
C MET A 98 10.53 -15.73 -9.42
N ILE A 99 9.28 -15.43 -9.78
CA ILE A 99 8.26 -15.06 -8.80
C ILE A 99 7.90 -16.34 -8.02
N SER A 100 8.71 -16.68 -7.02
CA SER A 100 8.28 -17.60 -5.97
C SER A 100 7.21 -16.86 -5.17
N GLY A 101 5.98 -17.37 -5.25
CA GLY A 101 4.81 -16.77 -4.61
C GLY A 101 5.02 -16.50 -3.12
N ARG A 102 5.22 -15.23 -2.81
CA ARG A 102 4.81 -14.57 -1.57
C ARG A 102 4.70 -13.08 -1.89
N ILE A 103 3.51 -12.66 -2.29
CA ILE A 103 3.06 -11.28 -2.03
C ILE A 103 2.93 -11.20 -0.51
N LEU A 104 4.06 -11.06 0.16
CA LEU A 104 4.09 -10.53 1.51
C LEU A 104 3.96 -9.03 1.31
N LEU A 105 2.82 -8.55 1.80
CA LEU A 105 2.55 -7.18 2.23
C LEU A 105 3.84 -6.39 2.45
N LEU A 106 3.82 -5.15 1.91
CA LEU A 106 4.58 -3.95 2.27
C LEU A 106 5.59 -4.10 3.44
N GLN A 107 6.77 -3.52 3.29
CA GLN A 107 7.93 -3.72 4.17
C GLN A 107 7.66 -3.55 5.68
#